data_AF-A0AAX2UZ42-F1
#
_entry.id   AF-A0AAX2UZ42-F1
#
_cell.length_a   1.000
_cell.length_b   1.000
_cell.length_c   1.000
_cell.angle_alpha   90.00
_cell.angle_beta   90.00
_cell.angle_gamma   90.00
#
_symmetry.space_group_name_H-M   'P 1'
#
loop_
_entity.id
_entity.type
_entity.pdbx_description
1 polymer ?
#
loop_
_entity_poly.entity_id
_entity_poly.type
_entity_poly.pdbx_seq_one_letter_code
_entity_poly.pdbx_strand_id
1 'polypeptide(L)'
;LKKRRFQCKVCKRVTVAETSIVEKNCQISNLVRQKVAQLLTEKVSLTDIARRLRVSTSTVYRKLDQFTFKEHYDKLPAVMSWDEFGFKKGELAFVAQNYET
;
A
#
# COMPACT_ATOMS: atom_id res chain seq x y z
N LEU A 1 21.59 5.31 0.37
CA LEU A 1 22.32 5.08 -0.91
C LEU A 1 22.95 6.38 -1.39
N LYS A 2 24.23 6.35 -1.76
CA LYS A 2 24.88 7.49 -2.41
C LYS A 2 24.39 7.57 -3.86
N LYS A 3 23.53 8.54 -4.17
CA LYS A 3 23.00 8.74 -5.55
C LYS A 3 24.16 9.13 -6.47
N ARG A 4 24.37 8.38 -7.56
CA ARG A 4 25.34 8.73 -8.60
C ARG A 4 24.68 9.65 -9.62
N ARG A 5 25.17 10.90 -9.71
CA ARG A 5 24.69 11.91 -10.65
C ARG A 5 25.72 12.11 -11.76
N PHE A 6 25.26 12.18 -12.99
CA PHE A 6 26.07 12.42 -14.18
C PHE A 6 25.61 13.74 -14.79
N GLN A 7 26.55 14.62 -15.12
CA GLN A 7 26.26 15.87 -15.82
C GLN A 7 26.80 15.80 -17.24
N CYS A 8 25.95 16.07 -18.22
CA CYS A 8 26.39 16.22 -19.61
C CYS A 8 27.29 17.45 -19.73
N LYS A 9 28.47 17.31 -20.32
CA LYS A 9 29.41 18.44 -20.49
C LYS A 9 28.90 19.50 -21.47
N VAL A 10 28.12 19.08 -22.49
CA VAL A 10 27.63 19.95 -23.58
C VAL A 10 26.35 20.68 -23.17
N CYS A 11 25.28 19.95 -22.82
CA CYS A 11 23.98 20.56 -22.50
C CYS A 11 23.73 20.80 -21.01
N LYS A 12 24.72 20.53 -20.14
CA LYS A 12 24.68 20.71 -18.67
C LYS A 12 23.57 19.96 -17.92
N ARG A 13 22.75 19.15 -18.60
CA ARG A 13 21.70 18.31 -18.01
C ARG A 13 22.29 17.29 -17.04
N VAL A 14 21.65 17.14 -15.88
CA VAL A 14 22.04 16.17 -14.85
C VAL A 14 21.07 14.98 -14.86
N THR A 15 21.60 13.77 -14.94
CA THR A 15 20.84 12.52 -14.80
C THR A 15 21.33 11.75 -13.58
N VAL A 16 20.44 11.00 -12.94
CA VAL A 16 20.77 10.09 -11.84
C VAL A 16 20.80 8.68 -12.41
N ALA A 17 21.82 7.87 -12.07
CA ALA A 17 21.80 6.46 -12.46
C ALA A 17 20.58 5.77 -11.87
N GLU A 18 19.84 5.06 -12.71
CA GLU A 18 18.75 4.19 -12.30
C GLU A 18 19.34 2.92 -11.69
N THR A 19 18.72 2.42 -10.63
CA THR A 19 19.15 1.21 -9.90
C THR A 19 17.93 0.36 -9.59
N SER A 20 18.07 -0.96 -9.54
CA SER A 20 16.97 -1.87 -9.17
C SER A 20 16.51 -1.74 -7.71
N ILE A 21 17.31 -1.09 -6.86
CA ILE A 21 17.06 -0.99 -5.41
C ILE A 21 15.95 0.01 -5.09
N VAL A 22 15.85 1.11 -5.83
CA VAL A 22 14.93 2.22 -5.58
C VAL A 22 14.34 2.69 -6.91
N GLU A 23 13.02 2.86 -6.96
CA GLU A 23 12.32 3.49 -8.08
C GLU A 23 12.82 4.92 -8.40
N LYS A 24 12.61 5.33 -9.65
CA LYS A 24 12.91 6.70 -10.09
C LYS A 24 12.19 7.71 -9.20
N ASN A 25 12.89 8.79 -8.84
CA ASN A 25 12.40 9.87 -7.98
C ASN A 25 11.98 9.43 -6.55
N CYS A 26 12.37 8.23 -6.10
CA CYS A 26 12.12 7.76 -4.75
C CYS A 26 13.39 7.72 -3.87
N GLN A 27 13.20 7.52 -2.57
CA GLN A 27 14.27 7.28 -1.58
C GLN A 27 14.12 5.95 -0.84
N ILE A 28 12.91 5.39 -0.77
CA ILE A 28 12.62 4.13 -0.06
C ILE A 28 12.87 2.96 -1.00
N SER A 29 13.55 1.93 -0.51
CA SER A 29 13.86 0.75 -1.31
C SER A 29 12.62 -0.05 -1.67
N ASN A 30 12.67 -0.68 -2.85
CA ASN A 30 11.60 -1.53 -3.36
C ASN A 30 11.34 -2.72 -2.42
N LEU A 31 12.40 -3.26 -1.80
CA LEU A 31 12.32 -4.33 -0.80
C LEU A 31 11.48 -3.92 0.42
N VAL A 32 11.66 -2.70 0.94
CA VAL A 32 10.84 -2.21 2.07
C VAL A 32 9.38 -2.06 1.64
N ARG A 33 9.12 -1.56 0.43
CA ARG A 33 7.74 -1.44 -0.09
C ARG A 33 7.05 -2.79 -0.26
N GLN A 34 7.79 -3.80 -0.71
CA GLN A 34 7.30 -5.19 -0.79
C GLN A 34 7.02 -5.76 0.60
N LYS A 35 7.90 -5.53 1.58
CA LYS A 35 7.69 -6.00 2.96
C LYS A 35 6.50 -5.33 3.64
N VAL A 36 6.29 -4.03 3.38
CA VAL A 36 5.06 -3.32 3.80
C VAL A 36 3.83 -4.01 3.22
N ALA A 37 3.83 -4.30 1.92
CA ALA A 37 2.70 -4.96 1.25
C ALA A 37 2.42 -6.35 1.85
N GLN A 38 3.46 -7.13 2.12
CA GLN A 38 3.32 -8.42 2.81
C GLN A 38 2.68 -8.25 4.20
N LEU A 39 3.24 -7.39 5.05
CA LEU A 39 2.75 -7.23 6.43
C LEU A 39 1.32 -6.68 6.51
N LEU A 40 0.89 -5.89 5.51
CA LEU A 40 -0.50 -5.44 5.39
C LEU A 40 -1.48 -6.61 5.17
N THR A 41 -1.04 -7.72 4.57
CA THR A 41 -1.88 -8.93 4.42
C THR A 41 -1.96 -9.78 5.69
N GLU A 42 -0.99 -9.63 6.61
CA GLU A 42 -0.90 -10.40 7.87
C GLU A 42 -1.73 -9.78 9.02
N LYS A 43 -2.69 -8.88 8.72
CA LYS A 43 -3.55 -8.16 9.70
C LYS A 43 -2.77 -7.40 10.79
N VAL A 44 -1.53 -6.96 10.50
CA VAL A 44 -0.72 -6.17 11.43
C VAL A 44 -1.13 -4.69 11.37
N SER A 45 -1.14 -3.99 12.51
CA SER A 45 -1.52 -2.57 12.56
C SER A 45 -0.51 -1.67 11.82
N LEU A 46 -1.00 -0.60 11.18
CA LEU A 46 -0.17 0.35 10.42
C LEU A 46 0.98 0.94 11.26
N THR A 47 0.73 1.21 12.54
CA THR A 47 1.72 1.77 13.47
C THR A 47 2.80 0.75 13.83
N ASP A 48 2.45 -0.53 13.95
CA ASP A 48 3.40 -1.60 14.20
C ASP A 48 4.28 -1.87 12.97
N ILE A 49 3.70 -1.91 11.77
CA ILE A 49 4.45 -2.03 10.51
C ILE A 49 5.45 -0.86 10.37
N ALA A 50 4.99 0.37 10.59
CA ALA A 50 5.81 1.57 10.53
C ALA A 50 7.01 1.49 11.49
N ARG A 51 6.77 1.05 12.73
CA ARG A 51 7.81 0.89 13.75
C ARG A 51 8.82 -0.19 13.37
N ARG A 52 8.36 -1.37 12.94
CA ARG A 52 9.22 -2.51 12.57
C ARG A 52 10.11 -2.20 11.37
N LEU A 53 9.56 -1.52 10.36
CA LEU A 53 10.29 -1.19 9.13
C LEU A 53 10.98 0.19 9.17
N ARG A 54 10.88 0.91 10.29
CA ARG A 54 11.45 2.27 10.48
C ARG A 54 11.04 3.24 9.37
N VAL A 55 9.75 3.22 9.01
CA VAL A 55 9.15 4.14 8.04
C VAL A 55 8.04 4.93 8.70
N SER A 56 7.60 6.03 8.08
CA SER A 56 6.43 6.76 8.58
C SER A 56 5.15 5.95 8.40
N THR A 57 4.19 6.14 9.31
CA THR A 57 2.84 5.59 9.16
C THR A 57 2.18 6.02 7.85
N SER A 58 2.42 7.26 7.41
CA SER A 58 1.95 7.77 6.12
C SER A 58 2.51 6.98 4.93
N THR A 59 3.73 6.45 5.02
CA THR A 59 4.29 5.59 3.96
C THR A 59 3.54 4.27 3.86
N VAL A 60 3.24 3.67 5.02
CA VAL A 60 2.47 2.42 5.09
C VAL A 60 1.04 2.64 4.56
N TYR A 61 0.40 3.73 4.99
CA TYR A 61 -0.94 4.10 4.53
C TYR A 61 -0.99 4.32 3.02
N ARG A 62 -0.04 5.08 2.44
CA ARG A 62 0.02 5.27 0.98
C ARG A 62 0.23 3.97 0.22
N LYS A 63 0.87 2.97 0.83
CA LYS A 63 0.99 1.65 0.20
C LYS A 63 -0.31 0.86 0.31
N LEU A 64 -1.04 0.99 1.42
CA LEU A 64 -2.38 0.42 1.60
C LEU A 64 -3.39 1.00 0.60
N ASP A 65 -3.35 2.30 0.38
CA ASP A 65 -4.24 3.02 -0.56
C ASP A 65 -4.04 2.59 -2.04
N GLN A 66 -2.89 2.00 -2.36
CA GLN A 66 -2.64 1.44 -3.69
C GLN A 66 -3.33 0.09 -3.92
N PHE A 67 -3.82 -0.57 -2.88
CA PHE A 67 -4.58 -1.80 -3.05
C PHE A 67 -5.98 -1.43 -3.54
N THR A 68 -6.22 -1.70 -4.82
CA THR A 68 -7.55 -1.59 -5.40
C THR A 68 -8.26 -2.92 -5.26
N PHE A 69 -9.40 -2.92 -4.57
CA PHE A 69 -10.34 -4.03 -4.61
C PHE A 69 -11.30 -3.78 -5.76
N LYS A 70 -11.39 -4.72 -6.70
CA LYS A 70 -12.40 -4.63 -7.77
C LYS A 70 -13.73 -5.05 -7.18
N GLU A 71 -14.63 -4.08 -7.03
CA GLU A 71 -16.00 -4.34 -6.63
C GLU A 71 -16.85 -4.44 -7.89
N HIS A 72 -17.48 -5.60 -8.06
CA HIS A 72 -18.37 -5.89 -9.18
C HIS A 72 -19.80 -5.53 -8.78
N TYR A 73 -20.23 -4.32 -9.14
CA TYR A 73 -21.56 -3.79 -8.84
C TYR A 73 -22.58 -4.06 -9.96
N ASP A 74 -22.17 -4.72 -11.03
CA ASP A 74 -22.99 -5.00 -12.21
C ASP A 74 -24.04 -6.09 -11.95
N LYS A 75 -23.85 -6.90 -10.90
CA LYS A 75 -24.75 -8.02 -10.57
C LYS A 75 -24.90 -8.17 -9.06
N LEU A 76 -26.12 -8.48 -8.64
CA LEU A 76 -26.37 -8.94 -7.28
C LEU A 76 -25.95 -10.41 -7.19
N PRO A 77 -25.15 -10.81 -6.18
CA PRO A 77 -24.79 -12.20 -5.99
C PRO A 77 -26.01 -13.06 -5.67
N ALA A 78 -25.97 -14.33 -6.08
CA ALA A 78 -27.06 -15.27 -5.83
C ALA A 78 -27.27 -15.57 -4.34
N VAL A 79 -26.18 -15.57 -3.57
CA VAL A 79 -26.18 -15.75 -2.12
C VAL A 79 -25.33 -14.66 -1.49
N MET A 80 -25.95 -13.89 -0.59
CA MET A 80 -25.30 -12.78 0.12
C MET A 80 -25.42 -13.02 1.62
N SER A 81 -24.29 -12.98 2.34
CA SER A 81 -24.26 -13.07 3.80
C SER A 81 -24.12 -11.68 4.40
N TRP A 82 -25.01 -11.32 5.32
CA TRP A 82 -24.98 -10.05 6.05
C TRP A 82 -24.71 -10.32 7.52
N ASP A 83 -23.80 -9.55 8.10
CA ASP A 83 -23.50 -9.61 9.52
C ASP A 83 -23.43 -8.19 10.10
N GLU A 84 -23.79 -8.05 11.37
CA GLU A 84 -23.74 -6.79 12.10
C GLU A 84 -22.60 -6.79 13.12
N PHE A 85 -21.97 -5.64 13.30
CA PHE A 85 -20.99 -5.46 14.34
C PHE A 85 -21.10 -4.07 14.97
N GLY A 86 -20.82 -4.02 16.27
CA GLY A 86 -20.76 -2.77 17.01
C GLY A 86 -19.63 -1.89 16.48
N PHE A 87 -19.98 -0.73 15.95
CA PHE A 87 -19.04 0.31 15.57
C PHE A 87 -18.97 1.38 16.68
N LYS A 88 -18.08 2.37 16.51
CA LYS A 88 -17.79 3.37 17.54
C LYS A 88 -19.07 3.99 18.12
N LYS A 89 -19.09 4.17 19.45
CA LYS A 89 -20.17 4.87 20.19
C LYS A 89 -21.59 4.30 19.99
N GLY A 90 -21.72 2.99 19.80
CA GLY A 90 -23.05 2.34 19.77
C GLY A 90 -23.77 2.44 18.43
N GLU A 91 -23.10 2.95 17.40
CA GLU A 91 -23.57 2.82 16.02
C GLU A 91 -23.32 1.39 15.52
N LEU A 92 -24.28 0.79 14.82
CA LEU A 92 -24.10 -0.50 14.18
C LEU A 92 -23.51 -0.29 12.78
N ALA A 93 -22.58 -1.15 12.40
CA ALA A 93 -22.10 -1.27 11.04
C ALA A 93 -22.43 -2.66 10.50
N PHE A 94 -22.66 -2.73 9.19
CA PHE A 94 -23.01 -3.96 8.50
C PHE A 94 -21.87 -4.34 7.55
N VAL A 95 -21.53 -5.63 7.52
CA VAL A 95 -20.67 -6.21 6.49
C VAL A 95 -21.53 -7.11 5.62
N ALA A 96 -21.45 -6.93 4.30
CA ALA A 96 -22.06 -7.82 3.33
C ALA A 96 -20.96 -8.51 2.53
N GLN A 97 -21.07 -9.83 2.37
CA GLN A 97 -20.15 -10.63 1.56
C GLN A 97 -20.92 -11.47 0.54
N ASN A 98 -20.41 -11.51 -0.69
CA ASN A 98 -20.85 -12.45 -1.71
C ASN A 98 -20.35 -13.86 -1.33
N TYR A 99 -21.26 -14.83 -1.22
CA TYR A 99 -20.95 -16.24 -0.96
C TYR A 99 -21.24 -17.10 -2.20
N GLU A 100 -20.63 -16.73 -3.32
CA GLU A 100 -20.54 -17.61 -4.50
C GLU A 100 -19.40 -18.61 -4.27
N THR A 101 -19.72 -19.91 -4.39
CA THR A 101 -18.82 -21.04 -4.12
C THR A 101 -17.84 -21.28 -5.26
#